data_AF-A0A1N7SVJ5-F1
#
_entry.id   AF-A0A1N7SVJ5-F1
#
_cell.length_a   1.000
_cell.length_b   1.000
_cell.length_c   1.000
_cell.angle_alpha   90.00
_cell.angle_beta   90.00
_cell.angle_gamma   90.00
#
_symmetry.space_group_name_H-M   'P 1'
#
loop_
_entity.id
_entity.type
_entity.pdbx_description
1 polymer ?
#
loop_
_entity_poly.entity_id
_entity_poly.type
_entity_poly.pdbx_seq_one_letter_code
_entity_poly.pdbx_strand_id
1 'polypeptide(L)'
;MPEVRLDFKLTTPKELGGQGGEGTNPEQLFGAGFSACFIGAMKFVAARDKIAMPADASIDGSAGIGPIPNGFGIEVELKRTSCAPTRTLRATISTWR
;
A
#
# COMPACT_ATOMS: atom_id res chain seq x y z
N MET A 1 0.38 8.90 24.74
CA MET A 1 0.68 8.47 23.36
C MET A 1 0.28 7.01 23.27
N PRO A 2 -0.49 6.57 22.27
CA PRO A 2 -0.93 5.18 22.21
C PRO A 2 0.30 4.27 22.14
N GLU A 3 0.22 3.12 22.81
CA GLU A 3 1.31 2.13 22.84
C GLU A 3 1.65 1.70 21.41
N VAL A 4 2.93 1.79 21.05
CA VAL A 4 3.43 1.20 19.81
C VAL A 4 3.36 -0.32 19.98
N ARG A 5 2.34 -0.94 19.37
CA ARG A 5 2.14 -2.41 19.36
C ARG A 5 2.94 -3.13 18.27
N LEU A 6 3.85 -2.43 17.62
CA LEU A 6 4.59 -2.91 16.45
C LEU A 6 6.09 -2.91 16.79
N ASP A 7 6.63 -4.09 17.08
CA ASP A 7 8.07 -4.32 17.24
C ASP A 7 8.58 -4.98 15.96
N PHE A 8 9.44 -4.25 15.23
CA PHE A 8 10.06 -4.74 14.01
C PHE A 8 11.57 -4.59 14.10
N LYS A 9 12.29 -5.65 13.71
CA LYS A 9 13.72 -5.53 13.42
C LYS A 9 13.88 -4.76 12.11
N LEU A 10 14.50 -3.59 12.17
CA LEU A 10 14.82 -2.79 11.00
C LEU A 10 16.21 -3.14 10.48
N THR A 11 16.31 -3.42 9.19
CA THR A 11 17.59 -3.59 8.50
C THR A 11 17.66 -2.73 7.26
N THR A 12 18.81 -2.09 7.05
CA THR A 12 19.04 -1.30 5.84
C THR A 12 19.31 -2.25 4.66
N PRO A 13 18.53 -2.13 3.56
CA PRO A 13 18.73 -2.93 2.36
C PRO A 13 20.12 -2.71 1.75
N LYS A 14 20.60 -3.71 0.99
CA LYS A 14 21.89 -3.59 0.29
C LYS A 14 21.86 -2.49 -0.78
N GLU A 15 20.71 -2.25 -1.41
CA GLU A 15 20.56 -1.20 -2.42
C GLU A 15 20.79 0.22 -1.85
N LEU A 16 20.65 0.40 -0.53
CA LEU A 16 20.91 1.65 0.17
C LEU A 16 22.29 1.70 0.87
N GLY A 17 23.17 0.72 0.59
CA GLY A 17 24.49 0.64 1.22
C GLY A 17 24.48 -0.01 2.62
N GLY A 18 23.39 -0.67 3.00
CA GLY A 18 23.31 -1.46 4.22
C GLY A 18 23.89 -2.87 4.09
N GLN A 19 23.99 -3.59 5.20
CA GLN A 19 24.45 -4.99 5.20
C GLN A 19 23.41 -5.96 4.61
N GLY A 20 22.15 -5.51 4.45
CA GLY A 20 21.01 -6.39 4.24
C GLY A 20 20.71 -7.25 5.48
N GLY A 21 19.56 -7.90 5.50
CA GLY A 21 19.18 -8.79 6.60
C GLY A 21 17.71 -9.23 6.52
N GLU A 22 17.30 -10.08 7.46
CA GLU A 22 15.90 -10.54 7.59
C GLU A 22 14.97 -9.53 8.27
N GLY A 23 15.45 -8.30 8.52
CA GLY A 23 14.62 -7.23 9.06
C GLY A 23 13.81 -6.56 7.95
N THR A 24 12.72 -5.89 8.35
CA THR A 24 11.98 -5.03 7.43
C THR A 24 12.73 -3.71 7.23
N ASN A 25 12.34 -2.94 6.23
CA ASN A 25 12.89 -1.61 5.97
C ASN A 25 11.79 -0.55 6.02
N PRO A 26 12.14 0.72 6.22
CA PRO A 26 11.17 1.82 6.26
C PRO A 26 10.24 1.85 5.04
N GLU A 27 10.75 1.48 3.87
CA GLU A 27 9.96 1.46 2.63
C GLU A 27 8.85 0.41 2.67
N GLN A 28 9.13 -0.83 3.12
CA GLN A 28 8.08 -1.86 3.26
C GLN A 28 7.01 -1.45 4.27
N LEU A 29 7.41 -0.89 5.41
CA LEU A 29 6.46 -0.38 6.42
C LEU A 29 5.60 0.75 5.85
N PHE A 30 6.20 1.63 5.05
CA PHE A 30 5.49 2.71 4.38
C PHE A 30 4.49 2.18 3.34
N GLY A 31 4.90 1.25 2.47
CA GLY A 31 4.03 0.61 1.49
C GLY A 31 2.84 -0.11 2.14
N ALA A 32 3.09 -0.85 3.22
CA ALA A 32 2.04 -1.54 3.99
C ALA A 32 1.06 -0.55 4.66
N GLY A 33 1.58 0.48 5.33
CA GLY A 33 0.78 1.50 5.99
C GLY A 33 -0.05 2.32 5.01
N PHE A 34 0.54 2.72 3.88
CA PHE A 34 -0.13 3.47 2.83
C PHE A 34 -1.25 2.66 2.17
N SER A 35 -0.99 1.37 1.89
CA SER A 35 -2.01 0.45 1.36
C SER A 35 -3.19 0.28 2.31
N ALA A 36 -2.92 0.05 3.60
CA ALA A 36 -3.96 -0.10 4.61
C ALA A 36 -4.82 1.17 4.73
N CYS A 37 -4.19 2.35 4.72
CA CYS A 37 -4.87 3.64 4.72
C CYS A 37 -5.77 3.81 3.47
N PHE A 38 -5.25 3.46 2.30
CA PHE A 38 -5.98 3.60 1.04
C PHE A 38 -7.19 2.66 0.96
N ILE A 39 -7.08 1.41 1.45
CA ILE A 39 -8.23 0.50 1.59
C ILE A 39 -9.29 1.11 2.51
N GLY A 40 -8.88 1.69 3.65
CA GLY A 40 -9.78 2.38 4.57
C GLY A 40 -10.52 3.54 3.90
N ALA A 41 -9.80 4.38 3.16
CA ALA A 41 -10.38 5.50 2.41
C ALA A 41 -11.37 5.02 1.33
N MET A 42 -11.04 3.97 0.58
CA MET A 42 -11.95 3.39 -0.41
C MET A 42 -13.22 2.84 0.24
N LYS A 43 -13.11 2.15 1.39
CA LYS A 43 -14.28 1.66 2.15
C LYS A 43 -15.17 2.81 2.60
N PHE A 44 -14.59 3.91 3.05
CA PHE A 44 -15.35 5.10 3.46
C PHE A 44 -16.13 5.72 2.29
N VAL A 45 -15.48 5.92 1.14
CA VAL A 45 -16.12 6.46 -0.07
C VAL A 45 -17.18 5.49 -0.62
N ALA A 46 -16.88 4.19 -0.66
CA ALA A 46 -17.83 3.16 -1.08
C ALA A 46 -19.08 3.13 -0.20
N ALA A 47 -18.93 3.28 1.12
CA ALA A 47 -20.05 3.39 2.04
C ALA A 47 -20.90 4.66 1.80
N ARG A 48 -20.26 5.80 1.53
CA ARG A 48 -20.93 7.06 1.20
C ARG A 48 -21.75 6.94 -0.09
N ASP A 49 -21.16 6.34 -1.11
CA ASP A 49 -21.76 6.23 -2.45
C ASP A 49 -22.64 4.96 -2.60
N LYS A 50 -22.83 4.21 -1.50
CA LYS A 50 -23.61 2.95 -1.42
C LYS A 50 -23.14 1.88 -2.41
N ILE A 51 -21.86 1.85 -2.71
CA ILE A 51 -21.21 0.86 -3.56
C ILE A 51 -20.68 -0.26 -2.66
N ALA A 52 -21.02 -1.51 -2.98
CA ALA A 52 -20.48 -2.65 -2.26
C ALA A 52 -19.00 -2.86 -2.63
N MET A 53 -18.10 -2.74 -1.67
CA MET A 53 -16.70 -3.11 -1.86
C MET A 53 -16.53 -4.63 -1.71
N PRO A 54 -15.72 -5.28 -2.56
CA PRO A 54 -15.38 -6.70 -2.38
C PRO A 54 -14.70 -6.91 -1.03
N ALA A 55 -15.09 -7.97 -0.31
CA ALA A 55 -14.49 -8.31 0.98
C ALA A 55 -13.03 -8.77 0.84
N ASP A 56 -12.66 -9.28 -0.34
CA ASP A 56 -11.33 -9.73 -0.75
C ASP A 56 -10.47 -8.63 -1.40
N ALA A 57 -10.97 -7.40 -1.46
CA ALA A 57 -10.25 -6.30 -2.08
C ALA A 57 -8.93 -6.05 -1.34
N SER A 58 -7.83 -6.30 -2.03
CA SER A 58 -6.47 -6.15 -1.52
C SER A 58 -5.73 -5.10 -2.35
N ILE A 59 -4.86 -4.35 -1.68
CA ILE A 59 -3.94 -3.44 -2.33
C ILE A 59 -2.54 -3.89 -1.97
N ASP A 60 -1.77 -4.17 -3.00
CA ASP A 60 -0.35 -4.39 -2.91
C ASP A 60 0.34 -3.03 -3.06
N GLY A 61 1.00 -2.57 -2.00
CA GLY A 61 1.74 -1.32 -2.01
C GLY A 61 3.22 -1.60 -1.96
N SER A 62 3.89 -1.24 -3.04
CA SER A 62 5.35 -1.31 -3.14
C SER A 62 5.90 0.10 -3.03
N ALA A 63 6.81 0.33 -2.08
CA ALA A 63 7.53 1.59 -1.98
C ALA A 63 8.99 1.39 -2.43
N GLY A 64 9.43 2.26 -3.32
CA GLY A 64 10.82 2.37 -3.75
C GLY A 64 11.47 3.61 -3.15
N ILE A 65 12.78 3.57 -2.98
CA ILE A 65 13.59 4.70 -2.56
C ILE A 65 14.69 4.93 -3.58
N GLY A 66 14.91 6.18 -3.95
CA GLY A 66 15.89 6.57 -4.96
C GLY A 66 16.63 7.86 -4.59
N PRO A 67 17.86 8.06 -5.08
CA PRO A 67 18.62 9.28 -4.84
C PRO A 67 18.01 10.47 -5.61
N ILE A 68 17.99 11.64 -4.97
CA ILE A 68 17.64 12.94 -5.57
C ILE A 68 18.78 13.94 -5.29
N PRO A 69 18.90 15.07 -6.02
CA PRO A 69 20.08 15.95 -5.95
C PRO A 69 20.53 16.37 -4.54
N ASN A 70 19.62 16.46 -3.57
CA ASN A 70 19.90 16.84 -2.18
C ASN A 70 19.35 15.85 -1.14
N GLY A 71 19.14 14.57 -1.48
CA GLY A 71 18.62 13.59 -0.51
C GLY A 71 18.09 12.30 -1.13
N PHE A 72 17.06 11.73 -0.50
CA PHE A 72 16.36 10.54 -0.99
C PHE A 72 14.89 10.87 -1.24
N GLY A 73 14.36 10.39 -2.37
CA GLY A 73 12.93 10.42 -2.69
C GLY A 73 12.30 9.05 -2.45
N ILE A 74 11.02 9.04 -2.07
CA ILE A 74 10.22 7.82 -1.95
C ILE A 74 9.19 7.81 -3.08
N GLU A 75 9.13 6.72 -3.82
CA GLU A 75 8.08 6.42 -4.79
C GLU A 75 7.19 5.33 -4.22
N VAL A 76 5.87 5.43 -4.41
CA VAL A 76 4.94 4.37 -4.01
C VAL A 76 4.08 3.98 -5.19
N GLU A 77 4.10 2.69 -5.51
CA GLU A 77 3.20 2.06 -6.45
C GLU A 77 2.11 1.30 -5.68
N LEU A 78 0.84 1.60 -5.97
CA LEU A 78 -0.31 0.87 -5.43
C LEU A 78 -0.95 0.03 -6.54
N LYS A 79 -0.85 -1.30 -6.42
CA LYS A 79 -1.50 -2.26 -7.30
C LYS A 79 -2.75 -2.81 -6.62
N ARG A 80 -3.91 -2.63 -7.26
CA ARG A 80 -5.17 -3.23 -6.78
C ARG A 80 -5.21 -4.69 -7.24
N THR A 81 -5.10 -5.62 -6.30
CA THR A 81 -5.30 -7.04 -6.57
C THR A 81 -6.72 -7.39 -6.18
N SER A 82 -7.63 -7.43 -7.16
CA SER A 82 -8.95 -8.03 -6.97
C SER A 82 -8.84 -9.53 -7.24
N CYS A 83 -8.84 -10.34 -6.18
CA CYS A 83 -8.87 -11.80 -6.28
C CYS A 83 -10.32 -12.31 -6.40
N ALA A 84 -11.09 -11.71 -7.31
CA ALA A 84 -12.37 -12.29 -7.69
C ALA A 84 -12.11 -13.30 -8.81
N PRO A 85 -12.34 -14.61 -8.61
CA PRO A 85 -12.36 -15.54 -9.73
C PRO A 85 -13.51 -15.13 -10.63
N THR A 86 -13.20 -14.84 -11.88
CA THR A 86 -14.08 -14.76 -13.04
C THR A 86 -15.57 -14.92 -12.74
N ARG A 87 -16.22 -13.86 -12.26
CA ARG A 87 -17.65 -13.68 -12.45
C ARG A 87 -17.91 -12.22 -12.75
N THR A 88 -17.79 -11.92 -14.04
CA THR A 88 -18.51 -10.87 -14.78
C THR A 88 -19.23 -9.86 -13.89
N LEU A 89 -18.48 -8.95 -13.30
CA LEU A 89 -19.01 -7.65 -12.92
C LEU A 89 -18.33 -6.65 -13.85
N ARG A 90 -18.94 -6.48 -15.02
CA ARG A 90 -18.67 -5.35 -15.91
C ARG A 90 -19.21 -4.10 -15.22
N ALA A 91 -18.50 -3.62 -14.21
CA ALA A 91 -18.71 -2.28 -13.69
C ALA A 91 -18.04 -1.33 -14.68
N THR A 92 -18.83 -0.80 -15.61
CA THR A 92 -18.42 0.26 -16.51
C THR A 92 -18.04 1.47 -15.65
N ILE A 93 -16.73 1.74 -15.52
CA ILE A 93 -16.20 3.02 -15.06
C ILE A 93 -16.48 4.02 -16.19
N SER A 94 -17.73 4.45 -16.34
CA SER A 94 -18.12 5.50 -17.31
C SER A 94 -19.04 6.56 -16.72
N THR A 95 -19.04 6.75 -15.41
CA THR A 95 -19.70 7.91 -14.81
C THR A 95 -18.90 8.42 -13.63
N TRP A 96 -17.67 8.86 -13.91
CA TRP A 96 -17.12 10.01 -13.19
C TRP A 96 -17.69 11.25 -13.86
N ARG A 97 -18.72 11.83 -13.25
CA ARG A 97 -19.15 13.20 -13.46
C ARG A 97 -19.51 13.81 -12.12
#